data_AF-A0A6A8QJF9-F1
#
_entry.id   AF-A0A6A8QJF9-F1
#
_cell.length_a   1.000
_cell.length_b   1.000
_cell.length_c   1.000
_cell.angle_alpha   90.00
_cell.angle_beta   90.00
_cell.angle_gamma   90.00
#
_symmetry.space_group_name_H-M   'P 1'
#
loop_
_entity.id
_entity.type
_entity.pdbx_description
1 polymer ?
#
loop_
_entity_poly.entity_id
_entity_poly.type
_entity_poly.pdbx_seq_one_letter_code
_entity_poly.pdbx_strand_id
1 'polypeptide(L)'
;MLGERDGVELVDEYRRLRNRSLQRTPADTMGLDPDHQLDAIYARIVSRPVVDISAALEKLWFAHHCLTEEDDVKEATNLVYQVCLGLEAFSKRTGQRRVRSD
;
A
#
# COMPACT_ATOMS: atom_id res chain seq x y z
N MET A 1 -18.28 19.16 -10.74
CA MET A 1 -16.94 18.84 -11.26
C MET A 1 -16.01 18.64 -10.07
N LEU A 2 -15.70 17.39 -9.74
CA LEU A 2 -14.63 17.02 -8.81
C LEU A 2 -13.81 15.98 -9.56
N GLY A 3 -12.94 16.50 -10.43
CA GLY A 3 -11.98 15.70 -11.17
C GLY A 3 -10.99 15.08 -10.20
N GLU A 4 -10.82 13.76 -10.34
CA GLU A 4 -9.52 13.12 -10.45
C GLU A 4 -8.43 13.71 -9.54
N ARG A 5 -8.34 13.20 -8.32
CA ARG A 5 -7.03 12.92 -7.72
C ARG A 5 -6.78 11.41 -7.74
N ASP A 6 -6.91 10.84 -8.94
CA ASP A 6 -6.31 9.55 -9.26
C ASP A 6 -4.78 9.75 -9.29
N GLY A 7 -4.05 8.95 -8.52
CA GLY A 7 -2.63 8.71 -8.81
C GLY A 7 -1.58 9.24 -7.84
N VAL A 8 -1.92 9.65 -6.61
CA VAL A 8 -0.90 9.55 -5.54
C VAL A 8 -0.99 8.14 -5.00
N GLU A 9 -0.14 7.24 -5.50
CA GLU A 9 0.03 5.90 -4.94
C GLU A 9 0.28 6.05 -3.45
N LEU A 10 -0.42 5.27 -2.61
CA LEU A 10 -0.33 5.43 -1.14
C LEU A 10 1.12 5.27 -0.64
N VAL A 11 1.92 4.51 -1.40
CA VAL A 11 3.37 4.37 -1.25
C VAL A 11 4.12 5.70 -1.42
N ASP A 12 3.77 6.51 -2.42
CA ASP A 12 4.42 7.81 -2.65
C ASP A 12 4.07 8.81 -1.55
N GLU A 13 2.83 8.79 -1.06
CA GLU A 13 2.40 9.58 0.08
C GLU A 13 3.21 9.17 1.33
N TYR A 14 3.32 7.87 1.60
CA TYR A 14 4.10 7.32 2.70
C TYR A 14 5.57 7.72 2.63
N ARG A 15 6.24 7.53 1.48
CA ARG A 15 7.66 7.89 1.31
C ARG A 15 7.91 9.38 1.55
N ARG A 16 7.05 10.25 1.02
CA ARG A 16 7.18 11.71 1.20
C ARG A 16 7.06 12.08 2.66
N LEU A 17 6.11 11.49 3.37
CA LEU A 17 5.88 11.75 4.78
C LEU A 17 7.03 11.21 5.65
N ARG A 18 7.52 9.99 5.38
CA ARG A 18 8.66 9.38 6.08
C ARG A 18 9.91 10.24 5.93
N ASN A 19 10.23 10.66 4.70
CA ASN A 19 11.37 11.54 4.45
C ASN A 19 11.24 12.88 5.16
N ARG A 20 10.02 13.43 5.25
CA ARG A 20 9.75 14.66 5.99
C ARG A 20 9.90 14.46 7.50
N SER A 21 9.48 13.31 8.03
CA SER A 21 9.66 12.95 9.46
C SER A 21 11.16 12.86 9.80
N LEU A 22 11.96 12.18 8.97
CA LEU A 22 13.41 12.03 9.16
C LEU A 22 14.18 13.36 9.07
N GLN A 23 13.65 14.35 8.35
CA GLN A 23 14.29 15.66 8.16
C GLN A 23 13.83 16.73 9.15
N ARG A 24 12.84 16.45 10.02
CA ARG A 24 12.34 17.44 10.98
C ARG A 24 13.38 17.77 12.05
N THR A 25 13.64 19.06 12.21
CA THR A 25 14.36 19.61 13.37
C THR A 25 13.34 19.94 14.48
N PRO A 26 13.72 19.94 15.78
CA PRO A 26 12.77 20.04 16.91
C PRO A 26 11.93 21.33 16.99
N ALA A 27 12.14 22.32 16.11
CA ALA A 27 11.55 23.65 16.19
C ALA A 27 10.20 23.81 15.44
N ASP A 28 9.74 22.80 14.68
CA ASP A 28 8.57 22.91 13.77
C ASP A 28 7.24 22.33 14.33
N THR A 29 7.11 22.18 15.65
CA THR A 29 5.97 21.48 16.28
C THR A 29 4.73 22.35 16.47
N MET A 30 4.00 22.58 15.37
CA MET A 30 2.57 22.96 15.39
C MET A 30 1.74 22.21 14.32
N GLY A 31 2.07 20.94 14.05
CA GLY A 31 1.29 20.09 13.15
C GLY A 31 1.21 18.65 13.64
N LEU A 32 0.12 17.96 13.28
CA LEU A 32 -0.14 16.54 13.54
C LEU A 32 1.14 15.68 13.48
N ASP A 33 1.25 14.77 14.44
CA ASP A 33 2.35 13.81 14.56
C ASP A 33 2.53 13.05 13.22
N PRO A 34 3.68 13.17 12.56
CA PRO A 34 3.93 12.51 11.28
C PRO A 34 3.86 10.99 11.42
N ASP A 35 4.17 10.44 12.60
CA ASP A 35 4.12 9.00 12.83
C ASP A 35 2.66 8.50 12.82
N HIS A 36 1.74 9.27 13.42
CA HIS A 36 0.31 8.97 13.34
C HIS A 36 -0.24 9.01 11.90
N GLN A 37 0.29 9.88 11.05
CA GLN A 37 -0.09 9.95 9.65
C GLN A 37 0.50 8.78 8.83
N LEU A 38 1.73 8.34 9.15
CA LEU A 38 2.34 7.15 8.55
C LEU A 38 1.53 5.90 8.87
N ASP A 39 1.12 5.73 10.14
CA ASP A 39 0.26 4.64 10.59
C ASP A 39 -1.09 4.61 9.86
N ALA A 40 -1.69 5.79 9.63
CA ALA A 40 -2.95 5.89 8.91
C ALA A 40 -2.82 5.47 7.43
N ILE A 41 -1.73 5.86 6.76
CA ILE A 41 -1.44 5.44 5.38
C ILE A 41 -1.20 3.93 5.33
N TYR A 42 -0.38 3.43 6.26
CA TYR A 42 -0.10 2.02 6.40
C TYR A 42 -1.39 1.19 6.59
N ALA A 43 -2.25 1.56 7.54
CA ALA A 43 -3.50 0.88 7.81
C ALA A 43 -4.43 0.84 6.57
N ARG A 44 -4.45 1.90 5.76
CA ARG A 44 -5.20 1.94 4.49
C ARG A 44 -4.67 0.92 3.49
N ILE A 45 -3.36 0.71 3.42
CA ILE A 45 -2.73 -0.24 2.49
C ILE A 45 -2.95 -1.67 2.95
N VAL A 46 -2.81 -1.96 4.25
CA VAL A 46 -3.08 -3.29 4.79
C VAL A 46 -4.55 -3.67 4.61
N SER A 47 -5.48 -2.74 4.83
CA SER A 47 -6.93 -2.99 4.68
C SER A 47 -7.44 -2.99 3.24
N ARG A 48 -6.71 -2.39 2.28
CA ARG A 48 -7.13 -2.35 0.87
C ARG A 48 -7.14 -3.75 0.26
N PRO A 49 -8.25 -4.24 -0.32
CA PRO A 49 -8.26 -5.51 -1.04
C PRO A 49 -7.49 -5.41 -2.36
N VAL A 50 -6.85 -6.51 -2.76
CA VAL A 50 -6.12 -6.61 -4.03
C VAL A 50 -7.10 -6.94 -5.16
N VAL A 51 -7.63 -5.90 -5.80
CA VAL A 51 -8.60 -6.00 -6.91
C VAL A 51 -7.99 -5.66 -8.28
N ASP A 52 -6.80 -5.06 -8.28
CA ASP A 52 -6.05 -4.63 -9.46
C ASP A 52 -4.53 -4.77 -9.21
N ILE A 53 -3.73 -4.55 -10.26
CA ILE A 53 -2.26 -4.67 -10.20
C ILE A 53 -1.65 -3.57 -9.33
N SER A 54 -2.21 -2.36 -9.31
CA SER A 54 -1.69 -1.24 -8.52
C SER A 54 -1.74 -1.55 -7.02
N ALA A 55 -2.88 -2.04 -6.52
CA ALA A 55 -3.04 -2.49 -5.14
C ALA A 55 -2.09 -3.64 -4.77
N ALA A 56 -1.80 -4.54 -5.72
CA ALA A 56 -0.82 -5.60 -5.53
C ALA A 56 0.60 -5.03 -5.35
N LEU A 57 1.01 -4.10 -6.22
CA LEU A 57 2.32 -3.48 -6.18
C LEU A 57 2.52 -2.63 -4.91
N GLU A 58 1.49 -1.89 -4.48
CA GLU A 58 1.54 -1.12 -3.22
C GLU A 58 1.79 -2.02 -2.01
N LYS A 59 1.06 -3.15 -1.89
CA LYS A 59 1.28 -4.11 -0.81
C LYS A 59 2.64 -4.79 -0.87
N LEU A 60 3.14 -5.13 -2.07
CA LEU A 60 4.47 -5.71 -2.22
C LEU A 60 5.57 -4.72 -1.81
N TRP A 61 5.39 -3.44 -2.11
CA TRP A 61 6.32 -2.41 -1.64
C TRP A 61 6.33 -2.33 -0.12
N PHE A 62 5.16 -2.36 0.54
CA PHE A 62 5.10 -2.38 2.00
C PHE A 62 5.64 -3.65 2.63
N ALA A 63 5.43 -4.81 2.00
CA ALA A 63 6.06 -6.05 2.46
C ALA A 63 7.59 -5.94 2.45
N HIS A 64 8.16 -5.33 1.40
CA HIS A 64 9.59 -5.06 1.35
C HIS A 64 10.01 -4.08 2.47
N HIS A 65 9.25 -3.01 2.70
CA HIS A 65 9.50 -2.06 3.77
C HIS A 65 9.56 -2.73 5.15
N CYS A 66 8.56 -3.57 5.48
CA CYS A 66 8.53 -4.32 6.74
C CYS A 66 9.77 -5.21 6.91
N LEU A 67 10.27 -5.83 5.84
CA LEU A 67 11.48 -6.67 5.88
C LEU A 67 12.76 -5.86 6.06
N THR A 68 12.89 -4.72 5.39
CA THR A 68 14.18 -4.00 5.34
C THR A 68 14.34 -2.94 6.41
N GLU A 69 13.24 -2.42 6.95
CA GLU A 69 13.24 -1.22 7.81
C GLU A 69 12.67 -1.49 9.21
N GLU A 70 11.79 -2.49 9.35
CA GLU A 70 11.08 -2.78 10.61
C GLU A 70 11.41 -4.16 11.20
N ASP A 71 12.06 -5.05 10.43
CA ASP A 71 12.30 -6.47 10.76
C ASP A 71 11.00 -7.25 11.07
N ASP A 72 9.86 -6.81 10.50
CA ASP A 72 8.56 -7.47 10.67
C ASP A 72 8.29 -8.49 9.55
N VAL A 73 8.90 -9.67 9.71
CA VAL A 73 8.75 -10.80 8.79
C VAL A 73 7.31 -11.31 8.73
N LYS A 74 6.58 -11.25 9.85
CA LYS A 74 5.22 -11.77 9.95
C LYS A 74 4.28 -10.95 9.07
N GLU A 75 4.36 -9.64 9.18
CA GLU A 75 3.52 -8.72 8.44
C GLU A 75 3.89 -8.68 6.96
N ALA A 76 5.19 -8.72 6.64
CA ALA A 76 5.64 -8.88 5.26
C ALA A 76 5.06 -10.13 4.59
N THR A 77 5.06 -11.26 5.31
CA THR A 77 4.49 -12.52 4.81
C THR A 77 2.98 -12.42 4.61
N ASN A 78 2.26 -11.78 5.54
CA ASN A 78 0.83 -11.54 5.44
C ASN A 78 0.47 -10.71 4.20
N LEU A 79 1.20 -9.62 3.94
CA LEU A 79 1.00 -8.77 2.78
C LEU A 79 1.24 -9.51 1.46
N VAL A 80 2.32 -10.30 1.37
CA VAL A 80 2.60 -11.15 0.20
C VAL A 80 1.48 -12.17 -0.02
N TYR A 81 1.01 -12.81 1.05
CA TYR A 81 -0.07 -13.79 0.98
C TYR A 81 -1.37 -13.17 0.43
N GLN A 82 -1.75 -11.98 0.89
CA GLN A 82 -2.92 -11.26 0.39
C GLN A 82 -2.79 -10.93 -1.11
N VAL A 83 -1.59 -10.57 -1.57
CA VAL A 83 -1.31 -10.33 -2.99
C VAL A 83 -1.51 -11.61 -3.80
N CYS A 84 -0.95 -12.73 -3.36
CA CYS A 84 -1.12 -14.02 -4.03
C CYS A 84 -2.60 -14.41 -4.18
N LEU A 85 -3.39 -14.31 -3.10
CA LEU A 85 -4.82 -14.59 -3.12
C LEU A 85 -5.59 -13.66 -4.08
N GLY A 86 -5.29 -12.36 -4.05
CA GLY A 86 -5.93 -11.38 -4.92
C GLY A 86 -5.67 -11.63 -6.40
N LEU A 87 -4.41 -11.92 -6.74
CA LEU A 87 -4.00 -12.22 -8.12
C LEU A 87 -4.59 -13.54 -8.63
N GLU A 88 -4.65 -14.58 -7.79
CA GLU A 88 -5.32 -15.83 -8.15
C GLU A 88 -6.81 -15.60 -8.43
N ALA A 89 -7.50 -14.85 -7.57
CA ALA A 89 -8.90 -14.51 -7.75
C ALA A 89 -9.13 -13.63 -9.00
N PHE A 90 -8.19 -12.75 -9.34
CA PHE A 90 -8.22 -11.96 -10.57
C PHE A 90 -8.05 -12.84 -11.82
N SER A 91 -7.09 -13.76 -11.80
CA SER A 91 -6.82 -14.73 -12.88
C SER A 91 -8.02 -15.63 -13.17
N LYS A 92 -8.67 -16.17 -12.14
CA LYS A 92 -9.88 -17.00 -12.30
C LYS A 92 -11.02 -16.23 -12.98
N ARG A 93 -11.21 -14.95 -12.62
CA ARG A 93 -12.25 -14.08 -13.20
C ARG A 93 -11.98 -13.76 -14.67
N THR A 94 -10.75 -13.48 -15.05
CA THR A 94 -10.38 -13.21 -16.46
C THR A 94 -10.40 -14.49 -17.31
N GLY A 95 -10.01 -15.63 -16.75
CA GLY A 95 -10.10 -16.94 -17.41
C GLY A 95 -11.54 -17.38 -17.69
N GLN A 96 -12.46 -17.24 -16.72
CA GLN A 96 -13.88 -17.58 -16.90
C GLN A 96 -14.59 -16.68 -17.92
N ARG A 97 -14.16 -15.42 -18.06
CA ARG A 97 -14.74 -14.48 -19.03
C ARG A 97 -14.44 -14.87 -20.48
N ARG A 98 -13.28 -15.50 -20.72
CA ARG A 98 -12.91 -16.03 -22.04
C ARG A 98 -13.78 -17.23 -22.44
N VAL A 99 -14.08 -18.14 -21.52
CA VAL A 99 -14.83 -19.39 -21.80
C VAL A 99 -16.31 -19.15 -22.10
N ARG A 100 -16.90 -18.03 -21.66
CA ARG A 100 -18.33 -17.72 -21.88
C ARG A 100 -18.61 -16.87 -23.13
N SER A 101 -17.58 -16.49 -23.88
CA SER A 101 -17.73 -15.61 -25.05
C SER A 101 -17.66 -16.36 -26.39
N ASP A 102 -17.60 -17.69 -26.34
CA ASP A 102 -17.67 -18.61 -27.48
C ASP A 102 -19.02 -19.36 -27.47
#